data_AF-A0A8S3YSN0-F1
#
_entry.id   AF-A0A8S3YSN0-F1
#
_cell.length_a   1.000
_cell.length_b   1.000
_cell.length_c   1.000
_cell.angle_alpha   90.00
_cell.angle_beta   90.00
_cell.angle_gamma   90.00
#
_symmetry.space_group_name_H-M   'P 1'
#
loop_
_entity.id
_entity.type
_entity.pdbx_description
1 polymer ?
#
loop_
_entity_poly.entity_id
_entity_poly.type
_entity_poly.pdbx_seq_one_letter_code
_entity_poly.pdbx_strand_id
1 'polypeptide(L)'
;KLREEMMIMKKYILSCISAMSAKLLLLLEHRQHFVESSDRYSMQDLFDAEDVLLPELVSVHSTWARHIKVDCQLCQGRGFCCELCGDREILFPFDSTAVVCAKCSNVLHRHCFAKTSVCPRCERRNKRKTKQSDGLAKS
;
A
#
# COMPACT_ATOMS: atom_id res chain seq x y z
N LYS A 1 -9.28 -6.38 -6.68
CA LYS A 1 -9.13 -5.79 -5.33
C LYS A 1 -8.17 -6.56 -4.40
N LEU A 2 -8.52 -7.73 -3.86
CA LEU A 2 -7.68 -8.46 -2.88
C LEU A 2 -6.23 -8.67 -3.37
N ARG A 3 -6.06 -9.13 -4.62
CA ARG A 3 -4.72 -9.33 -5.20
C ARG A 3 -3.95 -8.02 -5.43
N GLU A 4 -4.61 -6.92 -5.75
CA GLU A 4 -3.96 -5.61 -5.85
C GLU A 4 -3.40 -5.18 -4.48
N GLU A 5 -4.17 -5.41 -3.40
CA GLU A 5 -3.74 -5.17 -2.03
C GLU A 5 -2.54 -6.06 -1.68
N MET A 6 -2.58 -7.36 -2.02
CA MET A 6 -1.44 -8.28 -1.83
C MET A 6 -0.20 -7.84 -2.62
N MET A 7 -0.33 -7.33 -3.83
CA MET A 7 0.79 -6.78 -4.62
C MET A 7 1.43 -5.57 -3.96
N ILE A 8 0.63 -4.72 -3.29
CA ILE A 8 1.14 -3.62 -2.49
C ILE A 8 1.87 -4.18 -1.25
N MET A 9 1.24 -5.09 -0.52
CA MET A 9 1.81 -5.71 0.68
C MET A 9 3.13 -6.45 0.40
N LYS A 10 3.26 -7.12 -0.75
CA LYS A 10 4.50 -7.81 -1.18
C LYS A 10 5.72 -6.90 -1.06
N LYS A 11 5.58 -5.61 -1.38
CA LYS A 11 6.69 -4.64 -1.25
C LYS A 11 7.16 -4.49 0.20
N TYR A 12 6.24 -4.50 1.16
CA TYR A 12 6.55 -4.48 2.59
C TYR A 12 7.21 -5.79 3.03
N ILE A 13 6.67 -6.94 2.60
CA ILE A 13 7.21 -8.27 2.92
C ILE A 13 8.65 -8.43 2.40
N LEU A 14 8.90 -8.08 1.14
CA LEU A 14 10.23 -8.21 0.51
C LEU A 14 11.29 -7.28 1.09
N SER A 15 10.88 -6.17 1.69
CA SER A 15 11.80 -5.20 2.27
C SER A 15 11.89 -5.30 3.80
N CYS A 16 11.18 -6.25 4.43
CA CYS A 16 11.16 -6.46 5.87
C CYS A 16 11.92 -7.74 6.23
N ILE A 17 13.01 -7.59 6.98
CA ILE A 17 13.86 -8.73 7.38
C ILE A 17 13.06 -9.74 8.22
N SER A 18 12.23 -9.26 9.16
CA SER A 18 11.37 -10.15 9.97
C SER A 18 10.38 -10.93 9.12
N ALA A 19 9.77 -10.31 8.11
CA ALA A 19 8.86 -10.98 7.19
C ALA A 19 9.58 -12.03 6.33
N MET A 20 10.79 -11.72 5.87
CA MET A 20 11.63 -12.66 5.11
C MET A 20 12.05 -13.85 5.96
N SER A 21 12.48 -13.62 7.21
CA SER A 21 12.83 -14.70 8.16
C SER A 21 11.63 -15.59 8.47
N ALA A 22 10.43 -15.01 8.61
CA ALA A 22 9.18 -15.73 8.78
C ALA A 22 8.63 -16.37 7.49
N LYS A 23 9.34 -16.21 6.36
CA LYS A 23 8.99 -16.78 5.05
C LYS A 23 7.56 -16.44 4.61
N LEU A 24 7.06 -15.25 4.96
CA LEU A 24 5.66 -14.88 4.70
C LEU A 24 5.27 -14.90 3.22
N LEU A 25 6.24 -14.69 2.31
CA LEU A 25 6.00 -14.78 0.88
C LEU A 25 5.75 -16.22 0.40
N LEU A 26 6.32 -17.22 1.07
CA LEU A 26 6.15 -18.64 0.74
C LEU A 26 4.78 -19.19 1.13
N LEU A 27 3.97 -18.42 1.88
CA LEU A 27 2.55 -18.75 2.07
C LEU A 27 1.76 -18.80 0.76
N LEU A 28 2.33 -18.31 -0.34
CA LEU A 28 1.78 -18.38 -1.70
C LEU A 28 2.61 -19.27 -2.63
N GLU A 29 3.44 -20.19 -2.09
CA GLU A 29 4.36 -20.99 -2.89
C GLU A 29 3.67 -21.76 -4.02
N HIS A 30 2.47 -22.29 -3.79
CA HIS A 30 1.70 -23.02 -4.80
C HIS A 30 0.95 -22.11 -5.79
N ARG A 31 0.91 -20.79 -5.55
CA ARG A 31 0.12 -19.84 -6.33
C ARG A 31 0.85 -18.49 -6.51
N GLN A 32 2.16 -18.54 -6.77
CA GLN A 32 3.02 -17.35 -6.86
C GLN A 32 2.57 -16.36 -7.94
N HIS A 33 1.89 -16.83 -8.99
CA HIS A 33 1.38 -15.99 -10.07
C HIS A 33 0.44 -14.87 -9.58
N PHE A 34 -0.28 -15.07 -8.46
CA PHE A 34 -1.15 -14.03 -7.89
C PHE A 34 -0.42 -12.83 -7.29
N VAL A 35 0.87 -12.98 -7.02
CA VAL A 35 1.74 -11.91 -6.56
C VAL A 35 2.77 -11.49 -7.61
N GLU A 36 2.58 -11.93 -8.85
CA GLU A 36 3.34 -11.49 -10.03
C GLU A 36 2.47 -10.64 -10.95
N SER A 37 1.19 -10.99 -11.10
CA SER A 37 0.24 -10.22 -11.90
C SER A 37 -1.18 -10.39 -11.34
N SER A 38 -1.91 -9.27 -11.22
CA SER A 38 -3.26 -9.26 -10.65
C SER A 38 -4.35 -9.71 -11.63
N ASP A 39 -4.00 -9.93 -12.90
CA ASP A 39 -4.88 -10.25 -14.03
C ASP A 39 -4.71 -11.70 -14.53
N ARG A 40 -3.70 -12.44 -14.05
CA ARG A 40 -3.46 -13.83 -14.43
C ARG A 40 -4.21 -14.82 -13.53
N TYR A 41 -4.86 -15.78 -14.19
CA TYR A 41 -5.51 -16.93 -13.57
C TYR A 41 -5.10 -18.19 -14.34
N SER A 42 -4.88 -19.29 -13.63
CA SER A 42 -4.86 -20.62 -14.21
C SER A 42 -6.28 -21.18 -14.34
N MET A 43 -6.48 -22.19 -15.18
CA MET A 43 -7.78 -22.87 -15.27
C MET A 43 -8.20 -23.49 -13.93
N GLN A 44 -7.25 -24.02 -13.16
CA GLN A 44 -7.48 -24.56 -11.82
C GLN A 44 -8.02 -23.48 -10.86
N ASP A 45 -7.54 -22.24 -10.97
CA ASP A 45 -8.03 -21.13 -10.13
C ASP A 45 -9.50 -20.79 -10.40
N LEU A 46 -9.99 -21.04 -11.62
CA LEU A 46 -11.39 -20.81 -11.99
C LEU A 46 -12.31 -21.91 -11.43
N PHE A 47 -11.81 -23.16 -11.37
CA PHE A 47 -12.54 -24.27 -10.75
C PHE A 47 -12.57 -24.17 -9.23
N ASP A 48 -11.47 -23.73 -8.61
CA ASP A 48 -11.32 -23.66 -7.15
C ASP A 48 -11.81 -22.33 -6.54
N ALA A 49 -12.37 -21.43 -7.36
CA ALA A 49 -12.47 -20.01 -7.07
C ALA A 49 -13.16 -19.70 -5.73
N GLU A 50 -14.36 -20.26 -5.49
CA GLU A 50 -15.17 -19.90 -4.32
C GLU A 50 -14.85 -20.73 -3.07
N ASP A 51 -14.65 -22.05 -3.22
CA ASP A 51 -14.58 -22.96 -2.07
C ASP A 51 -13.17 -23.12 -1.47
N VAL A 52 -12.11 -22.91 -2.27
CA VAL A 52 -10.73 -23.18 -1.84
C VAL A 52 -9.85 -21.95 -1.96
N LEU A 53 -9.88 -21.30 -3.13
CA LEU A 53 -8.97 -20.22 -3.46
C LEU A 53 -9.23 -18.95 -2.64
N LEU A 54 -10.48 -18.49 -2.57
CA LEU A 54 -10.83 -17.27 -1.85
C LEU A 54 -10.48 -17.36 -0.34
N PRO A 55 -10.86 -18.42 0.40
CA PRO A 55 -10.48 -18.56 1.80
C PRO A 55 -8.96 -18.56 2.03
N GLU A 56 -8.20 -19.25 1.19
CA GLU A 56 -6.73 -19.30 1.27
C GLU A 56 -6.12 -17.90 1.08
N LEU A 57 -6.52 -17.19 0.02
CA LEU A 57 -6.03 -15.83 -0.24
C LEU A 57 -6.40 -14.85 0.88
N VAL A 58 -7.61 -14.94 1.43
CA VAL A 58 -8.04 -14.11 2.56
C VAL A 58 -7.21 -14.40 3.82
N SER A 59 -6.89 -15.68 4.07
CA SER A 59 -6.04 -16.09 5.19
C SER A 59 -4.62 -15.53 5.07
N VAL A 60 -4.00 -15.67 3.89
CA VAL A 60 -2.66 -15.12 3.62
C VAL A 60 -2.67 -13.60 3.72
N HIS A 61 -3.64 -12.94 3.09
CA HIS A 61 -3.80 -11.49 3.14
C HIS A 61 -3.92 -10.99 4.59
N SER A 62 -4.75 -11.65 5.41
CA SER A 62 -4.94 -11.29 6.81
C SER A 62 -3.65 -11.46 7.62
N THR A 63 -2.89 -12.52 7.33
CA THR A 63 -1.58 -12.77 7.95
C THR A 63 -0.58 -11.67 7.61
N TRP A 64 -0.50 -11.27 6.34
CA TRP A 64 0.37 -10.18 5.90
C TRP A 64 -0.07 -8.83 6.48
N ALA A 65 -1.37 -8.54 6.48
CA ALA A 65 -1.91 -7.33 7.06
C ALA A 65 -1.58 -7.22 8.55
N ARG A 66 -1.75 -8.31 9.33
CA ARG A 66 -1.41 -8.36 10.75
C ARG A 66 0.08 -8.12 10.98
N HIS A 67 0.95 -8.78 10.20
CA HIS A 67 2.39 -8.54 10.28
C HIS A 67 2.73 -7.06 10.02
N ILE A 68 2.19 -6.50 8.94
CA ILE A 68 2.51 -5.13 8.49
C ILE A 68 1.99 -4.08 9.50
N LYS A 69 0.78 -4.26 10.01
CA LYS A 69 0.08 -3.25 10.82
C LYS A 69 0.31 -3.38 12.32
N VAL A 70 0.49 -4.59 12.83
CA VAL A 70 0.43 -4.88 14.28
C VAL A 70 1.75 -5.43 14.77
N ASP A 71 2.25 -6.50 14.15
CA ASP A 71 3.35 -7.27 14.75
C ASP A 71 4.73 -6.68 14.46
N CYS A 72 4.89 -5.90 13.38
CA CYS A 72 6.20 -5.45 12.92
C CYS A 72 6.36 -3.91 12.97
N GLN A 73 7.19 -3.43 13.90
CA GLN A 73 7.53 -2.01 14.01
C GLN A 73 8.25 -1.45 12.76
N LEU A 74 9.06 -2.28 12.07
CA LEU A 74 9.74 -1.86 10.83
C LEU A 74 8.72 -1.57 9.71
N CYS A 75 7.67 -2.40 9.60
CA CYS A 75 6.60 -2.18 8.65
C CYS A 75 5.75 -0.96 9.03
N GLN A 76 5.42 -0.80 10.32
CA GLN A 76 4.69 0.37 10.83
C GLN A 76 5.44 1.68 10.57
N GLY A 77 6.77 1.69 10.74
CA GLY A 77 7.61 2.86 10.42
C GLY A 77 7.62 3.25 8.94
N ARG A 78 7.14 2.38 8.04
CA ARG A 78 6.97 2.65 6.61
C ARG A 78 5.52 2.98 6.21
N GLY A 79 4.62 3.04 7.19
CA GLY A 79 3.29 3.57 7.00
C GLY A 79 3.29 5.10 6.88
N PHE A 80 2.09 5.67 6.76
CA PHE A 80 1.89 7.09 6.51
C PHE A 80 0.98 7.69 7.56
N CYS A 81 1.31 8.88 8.05
CA CYS A 81 0.37 9.69 8.82
C CYS A 81 -0.38 10.64 7.88
N CYS A 82 -1.68 10.79 8.07
CA CYS A 82 -2.48 11.69 7.25
C CYS A 82 -2.15 13.15 7.59
N GLU A 83 -1.57 13.91 6.66
CA GLU A 83 -1.19 15.32 6.86
C GLU A 83 -2.39 16.28 6.95
N LEU A 84 -3.61 15.79 6.70
CA LEU A 84 -4.84 16.61 6.66
C LEU A 84 -5.65 16.54 7.96
N CYS A 85 -5.25 15.68 8.91
CA CYS A 85 -5.90 15.57 10.21
C CYS A 85 -4.86 15.40 11.33
N GLY A 86 -5.30 15.55 12.58
CA GLY A 86 -4.47 15.31 13.77
C GLY A 86 -4.46 13.86 14.25
N ASP A 87 -5.13 12.95 13.53
CA ASP A 87 -5.16 11.53 13.86
C ASP A 87 -3.76 10.91 13.73
N ARG A 88 -3.42 10.03 14.67
CA ARG A 88 -2.15 9.29 14.73
C ARG A 88 -2.26 7.88 14.16
N GLU A 89 -3.42 7.52 13.61
CA GLU A 89 -3.58 6.29 12.84
C GLU A 89 -2.52 6.21 11.72
N ILE A 90 -1.81 5.08 11.68
CA ILE A 90 -0.87 4.76 10.62
C ILE A 90 -1.64 4.16 9.45
N LEU A 91 -1.55 4.82 8.30
CA LEU A 91 -2.17 4.39 7.06
C LEU A 91 -1.21 3.64 6.17
N PHE A 92 -1.78 2.68 5.44
CA PHE A 92 -1.11 1.94 4.38
C PHE A 92 -1.86 2.11 3.05
N PRO A 93 -1.17 2.01 1.90
CA PRO A 93 -1.80 2.18 0.59
C PRO A 93 -2.91 1.17 0.28
N PHE A 94 -2.95 0.04 0.99
CA PHE A 94 -3.96 -1.02 0.85
C PHE A 94 -5.14 -0.87 1.82
N ASP A 95 -5.18 0.19 2.63
CA ASP A 95 -6.30 0.44 3.53
C ASP A 95 -7.53 0.93 2.77
N SER A 96 -8.71 0.43 3.15
CA SER A 96 -9.98 0.84 2.55
C SER A 96 -10.29 2.33 2.78
N THR A 97 -9.85 2.86 3.92
CA THR A 97 -9.99 4.26 4.33
C THR A 97 -8.92 5.17 3.73
N ALA A 98 -7.94 4.63 3.01
CA ALA A 98 -6.84 5.40 2.44
C ALA A 98 -7.07 5.76 0.96
N VAL A 99 -6.39 6.83 0.55
CA VAL A 99 -6.20 7.21 -0.84
C VAL A 99 -4.73 7.53 -1.09
N VAL A 100 -4.22 7.05 -2.22
CA VAL A 100 -2.83 7.28 -2.64
C VAL A 100 -2.80 8.40 -3.67
N CYS A 101 -1.99 9.42 -3.42
CA CYS A 101 -1.80 10.50 -4.38
C CYS A 101 -1.04 10.00 -5.62
N ALA A 102 -1.66 10.05 -6.81
CA ALA A 102 -1.06 9.60 -8.06
C ALA A 102 0.24 10.34 -8.46
N LYS A 103 0.50 11.54 -7.91
CA LYS A 103 1.67 12.36 -8.29
C LYS A 103 2.90 12.14 -7.40
N CYS A 104 2.70 11.79 -6.13
CA CYS A 104 3.79 11.72 -5.15
C CYS A 104 3.74 10.50 -4.23
N SER A 105 2.76 9.61 -4.45
CA SER A 105 2.53 8.40 -3.67
C SER A 105 2.34 8.63 -2.16
N ASN A 106 1.98 9.84 -1.75
CA ASN A 106 1.58 10.11 -0.37
C ASN A 106 0.23 9.45 -0.09
N VAL A 107 0.08 8.89 1.11
CA VAL A 107 -1.17 8.26 1.54
C VAL A 107 -1.88 9.18 2.52
N LEU A 108 -3.18 9.35 2.34
CA LEU A 108 -4.05 10.19 3.16
C LEU A 108 -5.35 9.43 3.43
N HIS A 109 -6.09 9.81 4.46
CA HIS A 109 -7.47 9.32 4.59
C HIS A 109 -8.30 9.80 3.40
N ARG A 110 -9.10 8.90 2.83
CA ARG A 110 -10.03 9.14 1.74
C ARG A 110 -10.99 10.28 2.07
N HIS A 111 -11.57 10.27 3.27
CA HIS A 111 -12.47 11.34 3.72
C HIS A 111 -11.76 12.69 3.86
N CYS A 112 -10.53 12.72 4.37
CA CYS A 112 -9.77 13.96 4.49
C CYS A 112 -9.41 14.52 3.11
N PHE A 113 -8.95 13.67 2.19
CA PHE A 113 -8.64 14.08 0.83
C PHE A 113 -9.87 14.56 0.05
N ALA A 114 -11.05 13.96 0.25
CA ALA A 114 -12.27 14.38 -0.42
C ALA A 114 -12.66 15.83 -0.12
N LYS A 115 -12.34 16.36 1.08
CA LYS A 115 -12.64 17.75 1.48
C LYS A 115 -11.81 18.79 0.73
N THR A 116 -10.54 18.47 0.45
CA THR A 116 -9.62 19.43 -0.18
C THR A 116 -9.43 19.16 -1.66
N SER A 117 -9.55 17.90 -2.10
CA SER A 117 -9.17 17.38 -3.42
C SER A 117 -7.76 17.77 -3.86
N VAL A 118 -6.91 18.19 -2.92
CA VAL A 118 -5.55 18.65 -3.15
C VAL A 118 -4.62 17.95 -2.17
N CYS A 119 -3.56 17.34 -2.72
CA CYS A 119 -2.53 16.70 -1.91
C CYS A 119 -1.61 17.79 -1.30
N PRO A 120 -1.55 17.92 0.04
CA PRO A 120 -0.77 18.97 0.71
C PRO A 120 0.73 18.85 0.41
N ARG A 121 1.25 17.62 0.28
CA ARG A 121 2.65 17.37 -0.12
C ARG A 121 2.94 17.88 -1.54
N CYS A 122 2.03 17.66 -2.50
CA CYS A 122 2.17 18.18 -3.86
C CYS A 122 2.08 19.71 -3.89
N GLU A 123 1.16 20.29 -3.13
CA GLU A 123 1.02 21.74 -3.03
C GLU A 123 2.31 22.39 -2.49
N ARG A 124 2.86 21.86 -1.39
CA ARG A 124 4.15 22.29 -0.83
C ARG A 124 5.29 22.16 -1.85
N ARG A 125 5.34 21.07 -2.61
CA ARG A 125 6.36 20.86 -3.66
C ARG A 125 6.23 21.88 -4.79
N ASN A 126 5.02 22.19 -5.23
CA ASN A 126 4.76 23.18 -6.28
C ASN A 126 5.14 24.59 -5.83
N LYS A 127 4.74 25.01 -4.62
CA LYS A 127 5.11 26.30 -4.03
C LYS A 127 6.62 26.50 -3.90
N ARG A 128 7.39 25.43 -3.66
CA ARG A 128 8.87 25.48 -3.64
C ARG A 128 9.46 25.65 -5.04
N LYS A 129 8.88 25.00 -6.06
CA LYS A 129 9.35 25.12 -7.45
C LYS A 129 9.13 26.53 -8.02
N THR A 130 7.96 27.12 -7.79
CA THR A 130 7.65 28.49 -8.29
C THR A 130 8.58 29.54 -7.68
N LYS A 131 8.91 29.41 -6.39
CA LYS A 131 9.89 30.31 -5.73
C LYS A 131 11.30 30.19 -6.29
N GLN A 132 11.70 29.02 -6.81
CA GLN A 132 13.02 28.83 -7.42
C GLN A 132 13.08 29.40 -8.86
N SER A 133 11.99 29.32 -9.63
CA SER A 133 11.92 29.95 -10.95
C SER A 133 11.91 31.48 -10.88
N ASP A 134 11.26 32.05 -9.86
CA ASP A 134 11.21 33.51 -9.67
C ASP A 134 12.56 34.10 -9.23
N GLY A 135 13.45 33.28 -8.64
CA GLY A 135 14.81 33.68 -8.28
C GLY A 135 15.77 33.69 -9.48
N LEU A 136 15.54 32.82 -10.47
CA LEU A 136 16.40 32.71 -11.66
C LEU A 136 16.04 33.74 -12.75
N ALA A 137 14.81 34.26 -12.75
CA ALA A 137 14.38 35.35 -13.65
C ALA A 137 14.79 36.75 -13.16
N LYS A 138 15.47 36.85 -12.01
CA LYS A 138 15.94 38.12 -11.40
C LYS A 138 17.46 38.18 -11.25
N SER A 139 18.22 37.32 -11.94
CA SER A 139 19.69 37.34 -11.99
C SER A 139 20.17 37.58 -13.41
#